data_AF-A0A2N2KRK3-F1
#
_entry.id   AF-A0A2N2KRK3-F1
#
_cell.length_a   1.000
_cell.length_b   1.000
_cell.length_c   1.000
_cell.angle_alpha   90.00
_cell.angle_beta   90.00
_cell.angle_gamma   90.00
#
_symmetry.space_group_name_H-M   'P 1'
#
loop_
_entity.id
_entity.type
_entity.pdbx_description
1 polymer ?
#
loop_
_entity_poly.entity_id
_entity_poly.type
_entity_poly.pdbx_seq_one_letter_code
_entity_poly.pdbx_strand_id
1 'polypeptide(L)'
;MQYRLYYRRKLPHYQPKQGVFFITFRLAFDIPQKYLHALNDFRANLNDDTEPYDRESKVLNKKKMIAFMDDAYNECPSELSLTADPRVAKQIGEKIISLSDSMYYLYAYTIMPNHVHLVIKPNTEGDNAVSLADIMKQI
;
A
#
# COMPACT_ATOMS: atom_id res chain seq x y z
N MET A 1 14.99 -1.33 -10.23
CA MET A 1 14.67 -2.76 -10.36
C MET A 1 13.99 -2.93 -11.70
N GLN A 2 14.55 -3.72 -12.62
CA GLN A 2 13.92 -3.91 -13.92
C GLN A 2 12.47 -4.40 -13.77
N TYR A 3 11.55 -3.85 -14.57
CA TYR A 3 10.15 -4.26 -14.58
C TYR A 3 10.01 -5.75 -14.91
N ARG A 4 9.04 -6.40 -14.26
CA ARG A 4 8.66 -7.78 -14.52
C ARG A 4 7.14 -7.87 -14.44
N LEU A 5 6.52 -8.45 -15.46
CA LEU A 5 5.08 -8.73 -15.48
C LEU A 5 4.64 -9.55 -14.26
N TYR A 6 5.47 -10.51 -13.86
CA TYR A 6 5.24 -11.34 -12.69
C TYR A 6 6.55 -11.65 -11.98
N TYR A 7 6.55 -11.56 -10.65
CA TYR A 7 7.62 -12.07 -9.80
C TYR A 7 7.09 -12.45 -8.43
N ARG A 8 7.88 -13.14 -7.62
CA ARG A 8 7.50 -13.57 -6.28
C ARG A 8 8.59 -13.21 -5.28
N ARG A 9 8.21 -12.58 -4.15
CA ARG A 9 9.01 -12.53 -2.91
C ARG A 9 8.24 -13.31 -1.83
N LYS A 10 7.78 -12.64 -0.77
CA LYS A 10 6.88 -13.23 0.23
C LYS A 10 5.50 -13.54 -0.38
N LEU A 11 5.02 -12.68 -1.28
CA LEU A 11 3.77 -12.85 -2.03
C LEU A 11 4.02 -12.73 -3.54
N PRO A 12 3.14 -13.32 -4.40
CA PRO A 12 3.18 -13.09 -5.83
C PRO A 12 2.85 -11.63 -6.15
N HIS A 13 3.63 -11.03 -7.03
CA HIS A 13 3.42 -9.69 -7.55
C HIS A 13 3.11 -9.83 -9.04
N TYR A 14 1.96 -9.34 -9.45
CA TYR A 14 1.52 -9.31 -10.84
C TYR A 14 1.34 -7.84 -11.24
N GLN A 15 2.05 -7.41 -12.26
CA GLN A 15 2.14 -6.02 -12.69
C GLN A 15 1.94 -5.95 -14.21
N PRO A 16 0.71 -6.01 -14.74
CA PRO A 16 0.47 -5.85 -16.17
C PRO A 16 0.92 -4.46 -16.66
N LYS A 17 1.49 -4.39 -17.87
CA LYS A 17 1.78 -3.11 -18.53
C LYS A 17 0.48 -2.31 -18.65
N GLN A 18 0.55 -1.00 -18.39
CA GLN A 18 -0.60 -0.09 -18.38
C GLN A 18 -1.69 -0.42 -17.34
N GLY A 19 -1.42 -1.34 -16.40
CA GLY A 19 -2.33 -1.63 -15.29
C GLY A 19 -2.52 -0.42 -14.38
N VAL A 20 -3.74 -0.24 -13.88
CA VAL A 20 -4.06 0.73 -12.84
C VAL A 20 -3.96 0.03 -11.49
N PHE A 21 -3.19 0.60 -10.57
CA PHE A 21 -2.95 0.03 -9.25
C PHE A 21 -3.45 0.98 -8.16
N PHE A 22 -4.16 0.40 -7.20
CA PHE A 22 -4.41 1.02 -5.91
C PHE A 22 -3.32 0.61 -4.94
N ILE A 23 -2.63 1.59 -4.37
CA ILE A 23 -1.48 1.40 -3.48
C ILE A 23 -1.78 2.10 -2.16
N THR A 24 -1.76 1.33 -1.08
CA THR A 24 -1.74 1.86 0.28
C THR A 24 -0.36 1.63 0.87
N PHE A 25 0.28 2.69 1.36
CA PHE A 25 1.53 2.57 2.10
C PHE A 25 1.55 3.51 3.29
N ARG A 26 2.40 3.20 4.25
CA ARG A 26 2.62 4.00 5.45
C ARG A 26 4.04 4.54 5.44
N LEU A 27 4.20 5.80 5.82
CA LEU A 27 5.52 6.40 6.06
C LEU A 27 6.12 5.81 7.34
N ALA A 28 7.44 5.75 7.46
CA ALA A 28 8.17 4.95 8.46
C ALA A 28 7.98 5.43 9.93
N PHE A 29 6.76 5.39 10.43
CA PHE A 29 6.40 5.60 11.83
C PHE A 29 6.44 4.27 12.55
N ASP A 30 6.69 4.26 13.85
CA ASP A 30 6.53 3.03 14.62
C ASP A 30 5.04 2.67 14.76
N ILE A 31 4.71 1.38 14.66
CA ILE A 31 3.36 0.92 15.05
C ILE A 31 3.39 0.78 16.58
N PRO A 32 2.51 1.45 17.34
CA PRO A 32 2.44 1.24 18.78
C PRO A 32 2.21 -0.23 19.11
N GLN A 33 2.88 -0.73 20.15
CA GLN A 33 2.86 -2.16 20.52
C GLN A 33 1.44 -2.73 20.71
N LYS A 34 0.51 -1.91 21.22
CA LYS A 34 -0.92 -2.28 21.37
C LYS A 34 -1.54 -2.73 20.04
N TYR A 35 -1.28 -2.03 18.94
CA TYR A 35 -1.83 -2.37 17.63
C TYR A 35 -1.08 -3.55 16.98
N LEU A 36 0.21 -3.70 17.25
CA LEU A 36 0.96 -4.90 16.85
C LEU A 36 0.39 -6.16 17.50
N HIS A 37 0.05 -6.09 18.79
CA HIS A 37 -0.59 -7.19 19.51
C HIS A 37 -1.97 -7.49 18.92
N ALA A 38 -2.84 -6.49 18.76
CA ALA A 38 -4.15 -6.68 18.14
C ALA A 38 -4.07 -7.28 16.72
N LEU A 39 -3.09 -6.86 15.91
CA LEU A 39 -2.84 -7.45 14.58
C LEU A 39 -2.37 -8.91 14.65
N ASN A 40 -1.53 -9.25 15.62
CA ASN A 40 -1.06 -10.62 15.81
C ASN A 40 -2.19 -11.52 16.32
N ASP A 41 -3.03 -11.02 17.23
CA ASP A 41 -4.20 -11.74 17.75
C ASP A 41 -5.23 -11.98 16.64
N PHE A 42 -5.52 -10.95 15.82
CA PHE A 42 -6.41 -11.09 14.66
C PHE A 42 -5.87 -12.11 13.63
N ARG A 43 -4.54 -12.14 13.42
CA ARG A 43 -3.90 -13.16 12.57
C ARG A 43 -4.02 -14.57 13.15
N ALA A 44 -3.89 -14.72 14.47
CA ALA A 44 -4.04 -16.01 15.13
C ALA A 44 -5.47 -16.54 14.96
N ASN A 45 -6.47 -15.69 15.22
CA ASN A 45 -7.89 -16.04 15.12
C ASN A 45 -8.32 -16.40 13.68
N LEU A 46 -7.76 -15.74 12.66
CA LEU A 46 -8.08 -16.05 11.26
C LEU A 46 -7.53 -17.40 10.75
N ASN A 47 -6.51 -17.96 11.42
CA ASN A 47 -5.93 -19.25 11.03
C ASN A 47 -6.66 -20.44 11.64
N ASP A 48 -7.49 -20.22 12.68
CA ASP A 48 -8.19 -21.29 13.40
C ASP A 48 -9.47 -21.75 12.67
N ASP A 49 -10.09 -20.87 11.87
CA ASP A 49 -11.42 -21.09 11.27
C ASP A 49 -11.42 -21.66 9.84
N THR A 50 -10.27 -22.09 9.29
CA THR A 50 -10.23 -22.58 7.89
C THR A 50 -9.97 -24.07 7.78
N GLU A 51 -10.99 -24.82 7.32
CA GLU A 51 -10.74 -26.10 6.66
C GLU A 51 -9.76 -25.89 5.48
N PRO A 52 -8.78 -26.79 5.28
CA PRO A 52 -7.62 -26.53 4.42
C PRO A 52 -7.93 -26.26 2.94
N TYR A 53 -9.14 -26.55 2.45
CA TYR A 53 -9.43 -26.68 1.02
C TYR A 53 -10.23 -25.53 0.37
N ASP A 54 -10.84 -24.61 1.13
CA ASP A 54 -11.65 -23.56 0.49
C ASP A 54 -10.82 -22.34 0.05
N ARG A 55 -10.72 -22.15 -1.27
CA ARG A 55 -10.01 -21.03 -1.91
C ARG A 55 -10.76 -19.71 -1.73
N GLU A 56 -12.10 -19.75 -1.66
CA GLU A 56 -12.92 -18.55 -1.49
C GLU A 56 -12.76 -17.95 -0.10
N SER A 57 -12.81 -18.79 0.94
CA SER A 57 -12.55 -18.39 2.34
C SER A 57 -11.18 -17.71 2.51
N LYS A 58 -10.13 -18.20 1.82
CA LYS A 58 -8.79 -17.57 1.85
C LYS A 58 -8.76 -16.18 1.22
N VAL A 59 -9.52 -15.95 0.15
CA VAL A 59 -9.62 -14.61 -0.48
C VAL A 59 -10.40 -13.67 0.43
N LEU A 60 -11.51 -14.13 1.00
CA LEU A 60 -12.32 -13.35 1.93
C LEU A 60 -11.53 -12.95 3.18
N ASN A 61 -10.79 -13.88 3.79
CA ASN A 61 -9.96 -13.61 4.96
C ASN A 61 -8.86 -12.59 4.65
N LYS A 62 -8.26 -12.63 3.45
CA LYS A 62 -7.31 -11.60 3.01
C LYS A 62 -7.96 -10.23 2.85
N LYS A 63 -9.17 -10.16 2.27
CA LYS A 63 -9.91 -8.90 2.16
C LYS A 63 -10.24 -8.32 3.53
N LYS A 64 -10.72 -9.16 4.46
CA LYS A 64 -10.95 -8.77 5.87
C LYS A 64 -9.67 -8.25 6.53
N MET A 65 -8.54 -8.90 6.29
CA MET A 65 -7.25 -8.47 6.84
C MET A 65 -6.79 -7.12 6.28
N ILE A 66 -6.97 -6.87 4.98
CA ILE A 66 -6.65 -5.56 4.37
C ILE A 66 -7.54 -4.47 4.97
N ALA A 67 -8.85 -4.72 5.06
CA ALA A 67 -9.79 -3.77 5.66
C ALA A 67 -9.46 -3.50 7.13
N PHE A 68 -9.24 -4.55 7.93
CA PHE A 68 -8.86 -4.41 9.33
C PHE A 68 -7.56 -3.63 9.50
N MET A 69 -6.56 -3.85 8.64
CA MET A 69 -5.32 -3.07 8.68
C MET A 69 -5.57 -1.59 8.37
N ASP A 70 -6.42 -1.30 7.39
CA ASP A 70 -6.79 0.06 7.02
C ASP A 70 -7.50 0.79 8.17
N ASP A 71 -8.48 0.12 8.79
CA ASP A 71 -9.20 0.63 9.96
C ASP A 71 -8.28 0.79 11.17
N ALA A 72 -7.44 -0.20 11.46
CA ALA A 72 -6.45 -0.14 12.52
C ALA A 72 -5.44 0.99 12.29
N TYR A 73 -5.11 1.30 11.04
CA TYR A 73 -4.34 2.49 10.72
C TYR A 73 -5.17 3.74 11.02
N ASN A 74 -6.40 3.89 10.55
CA ASN A 74 -7.22 5.07 10.87
C ASN A 74 -7.33 5.33 12.38
N GLU A 75 -7.46 4.29 13.20
CA GLU A 75 -7.58 4.41 14.65
C GLU A 75 -6.26 4.60 15.40
N CYS A 76 -5.12 4.30 14.78
CA CYS A 76 -3.82 4.34 15.43
C CYS A 76 -3.37 5.78 15.66
N PRO A 77 -3.40 6.31 16.91
CA PRO A 77 -2.87 7.60 17.25
C PRO A 77 -1.35 7.43 17.28
N SER A 78 -0.72 7.69 16.15
CA SER A 78 0.70 8.00 16.12
C SER A 78 0.88 9.38 16.76
N GLU A 79 1.90 9.57 17.61
CA GLU A 79 2.28 10.90 18.09
C GLU A 79 2.63 11.84 16.91
N LEU A 80 3.01 11.26 15.77
CA LEU A 80 3.24 11.95 14.51
C LEU A 80 2.03 11.78 13.57
N SER A 81 1.30 12.86 13.31
CA SER A 81 0.29 12.90 12.26
C SER A 81 0.83 13.69 11.05
N LEU A 82 0.79 13.07 9.88
CA LEU A 82 1.14 13.68 8.59
C LEU A 82 0.28 14.90 8.27
N THR A 83 -0.95 14.91 8.79
CA THR A 83 -1.92 15.99 8.61
C THR A 83 -1.91 17.00 9.76
N ALA A 84 -1.17 16.74 10.86
CA ALA A 84 -1.04 17.71 11.96
C ALA A 84 -0.21 18.93 11.55
N ASP A 85 0.80 18.75 10.69
CA ASP A 85 1.52 19.86 10.06
C ASP A 85 1.23 19.88 8.55
N PRO A 86 0.47 20.87 8.05
CA PRO A 86 0.15 21.00 6.62
C PRO A 86 1.39 21.03 5.71
N ARG A 87 2.55 21.45 6.23
CA ARG A 87 3.80 21.49 5.45
C ARG A 87 4.28 20.10 5.04
N VAL A 88 4.11 19.11 5.91
CA VAL A 88 4.53 17.72 5.65
C VAL A 88 3.63 17.11 4.58
N ALA A 89 2.30 17.22 4.74
CA ALA A 89 1.35 16.78 3.74
C ALA A 89 1.57 17.47 2.38
N LYS A 90 1.90 18.78 2.38
CA LYS A 90 2.21 19.54 1.16
C LYS A 90 3.46 19.00 0.46
N GLN A 91 4.55 18.76 1.19
CA GLN A 91 5.78 18.22 0.61
C GLN A 91 5.57 16.83 -0.02
N ILE A 92 4.83 15.96 0.66
CA ILE A 92 4.49 14.62 0.14
C ILE A 92 3.62 14.75 -1.12
N GLY A 93 2.58 15.59 -1.08
CA GLY A 93 1.71 15.86 -2.21
C GLY A 93 2.48 16.42 -3.42
N GLU A 94 3.33 17.41 -3.21
CA GLU A 94 4.20 18.00 -4.24
C GLU A 94 5.14 16.93 -4.84
N LYS A 95 5.69 16.05 -4.02
CA LYS A 95 6.54 14.95 -4.48
C LYS A 95 5.77 13.96 -5.35
N ILE A 96 4.59 13.51 -4.90
CA ILE A 96 3.71 12.61 -5.66
C ILE A 96 3.35 13.24 -7.02
N ILE A 97 2.94 14.51 -7.02
CA ILE A 97 2.59 15.24 -8.25
C ILE A 97 3.82 15.36 -9.17
N SER A 98 4.99 15.73 -8.64
CA SER A 98 6.23 15.88 -9.44
C SER A 98 6.68 14.60 -10.15
N LEU A 99 6.37 13.43 -9.57
CA LEU A 99 6.68 12.14 -10.17
C LEU A 99 5.67 11.72 -11.24
N SER A 100 4.49 12.34 -11.27
CA SER A 100 3.41 11.94 -12.18
C SER A 100 3.76 12.21 -13.66
N ASP A 101 4.54 13.25 -13.93
CA ASP A 101 4.92 13.57 -15.31
C ASP A 101 5.96 12.61 -15.90
N SER A 102 6.73 11.91 -15.05
CA SER A 102 7.83 11.04 -15.50
C SER A 102 7.56 9.56 -15.31
N MET A 103 7.07 9.16 -14.15
CA MET A 103 7.08 7.76 -13.72
C MET A 103 5.71 7.07 -13.86
N TYR A 104 4.61 7.80 -13.70
CA TYR A 104 3.25 7.23 -13.70
C TYR A 104 2.18 8.28 -13.93
N TYR A 105 1.09 7.93 -14.59
CA TYR A 105 -0.11 8.75 -14.58
C TYR A 105 -0.84 8.65 -13.23
N LEU A 106 -1.07 9.79 -12.57
CA LEU A 106 -1.77 9.89 -11.29
C LEU A 106 -3.28 10.11 -11.50
N TYR A 107 -4.13 9.21 -11.00
CA TYR A 107 -5.59 9.39 -11.04
C TYR A 107 -6.12 10.06 -9.78
N ALA A 108 -5.67 9.60 -8.61
CA ALA A 108 -6.10 10.12 -7.32
C ALA A 108 -5.06 9.78 -6.25
N TYR A 109 -4.98 10.61 -5.21
CA TYR A 109 -4.26 10.28 -3.98
C TYR A 109 -4.97 10.90 -2.78
N THR A 110 -4.76 10.33 -1.60
CA THR A 110 -5.12 10.96 -0.33
C THR A 110 -4.04 10.69 0.70
N ILE A 111 -3.76 11.70 1.52
CA ILE A 111 -2.81 11.64 2.62
C ILE A 111 -3.63 11.58 3.90
N MET A 112 -3.69 10.40 4.50
CA MET A 112 -4.28 10.18 5.81
C MET A 112 -3.25 10.52 6.90
N PRO A 113 -3.67 10.69 8.17
CA PRO A 113 -2.76 11.02 9.27
C PRO A 113 -1.52 10.12 9.39
N ASN A 114 -1.63 8.85 9.01
CA ASN A 114 -0.52 7.90 9.16
C ASN A 114 -0.24 7.02 7.94
N HIS A 115 -1.02 7.13 6.86
CA HIS A 115 -0.80 6.37 5.63
C HIS A 115 -1.25 7.18 4.42
N VAL A 116 -0.90 6.71 3.23
CA VAL A 116 -1.22 7.37 1.96
C VAL A 116 -1.84 6.33 1.04
N HIS A 117 -2.91 6.74 0.35
CA HIS A 117 -3.51 5.97 -0.74
C HIS A 117 -3.20 6.64 -2.08
N LEU A 118 -2.86 5.83 -3.07
CA LEU A 118 -2.59 6.29 -4.44
C LEU A 118 -3.30 5.38 -5.44
N VAL A 119 -3.85 5.99 -6.49
CA VAL A 119 -4.33 5.32 -7.70
C VAL A 119 -3.48 5.80 -8.85
N ILE A 120 -2.63 4.92 -9.37
CA ILE A 120 -1.64 5.26 -10.41
C ILE A 120 -1.63 4.24 -11.54
N LYS A 121 -1.23 4.68 -12.73
CA LYS A 121 -0.87 3.82 -13.86
C LYS A 121 0.58 4.08 -14.22
N PRO A 122 1.49 3.10 -14.03
CA PRO A 122 2.90 3.25 -14.40
C PRO A 122 3.07 3.62 -15.87
N ASN A 123 3.99 4.55 -16.14
CA ASN A 123 4.33 4.91 -17.51
C ASN A 123 5.05 3.75 -18.20
N THR A 124 4.87 3.69 -19.52
CA THR A 124 5.51 2.70 -20.38
C THR A 124 6.18 3.43 -21.54
N GLU A 125 7.50 3.44 -21.56
CA GLU A 125 8.28 3.93 -22.71
C GLU A 125 8.63 2.73 -23.59
N GLY A 126 7.84 2.52 -24.64
CA GLY A 126 8.00 1.37 -25.54
C GLY A 126 7.90 0.05 -24.78
N ASP A 127 8.96 -0.76 -24.84
CA ASP A 127 8.99 -2.05 -24.15
C ASP A 127 9.35 -1.96 -22.65
N ASN A 128 9.90 -0.82 -22.22
CA ASN A 128 10.31 -0.57 -20.85
C ASN A 128 9.15 0.04 -20.04
N ALA A 129 8.53 -0.78 -19.20
CA ALA A 129 7.58 -0.30 -18.21
C ALA A 129 8.31 0.13 -16.94
N VAL A 130 7.82 1.19 -16.28
CA VAL A 130 8.31 1.59 -14.96
C VAL A 130 7.81 0.58 -13.92
N SER A 131 8.72 0.07 -13.10
CA SER A 131 8.38 -0.88 -12.02
C SER A 131 7.71 -0.15 -10.86
N LEU A 132 6.64 -0.73 -10.29
CA LEU A 132 6.03 -0.21 -9.06
C LEU A 132 7.06 -0.09 -7.93
N ALA A 133 8.02 -1.01 -7.86
CA ALA A 133 9.06 -0.98 -6.83
C ALA A 133 10.01 0.22 -6.98
N ASP A 134 10.20 0.74 -8.18
CA ASP A 134 11.04 1.92 -8.41
C ASP A 134 10.26 3.21 -8.15
N ILE A 135 8.97 3.25 -8.50
CA ILE A 135 8.07 4.35 -8.12
C ILE A 135 8.06 4.51 -6.60
N MET A 136 7.83 3.41 -5.87
CA MET A 136 7.74 3.40 -4.41
C MET A 136 9.04 3.74 -3.67
N LYS A 137 10.20 3.73 -4.35
CA LYS A 137 11.47 4.16 -3.75
C LYS A 137 11.74 5.65 -3.92
N GLN A 138 11.07 6.28 -4.88
CA GLN A 138 11.24 7.71 -5.20
C GLN A 138 10.27 8.60 -4.45
N ILE A 139 9.13 8.04 -4.03
CA ILE A 139 8.19 8.65 -3.08
C ILE A 139 8.81 8.58 -1.68
#